data_AF-A0ABD0UB80-F1
#
_entry.id   AF-A0ABD0UB80-F1
#
_cell.length_a   1.000
_cell.length_b   1.000
_cell.length_c   1.000
_cell.angle_alpha   90.00
_cell.angle_beta   90.00
_cell.angle_gamma   90.00
#
_symmetry.space_group_name_H-M   'P 1'
#
loop_
_entity.id
_entity.type
_entity.pdbx_description
1 polymer ?
#
loop_
_entity_poly.entity_id
_entity_poly.type
_entity_poly.pdbx_seq_one_letter_code
_entity_poly.pdbx_strand_id
1 'polypeptide(L)'
;MAATISPSLFVTRLPSPSHKISILPSSFLPGFNSTPKISFRPLLHRECSLLRSPRPFIVKAMAPPKGKAKKVVGVIKLALDAGKATPAPPVGPALGSKGVNIMAFCKEYNAKTAEKAGYVIPVEITVYDDKSFTFVLKTPPASVLLLKAAGVEKGSKEPKLQKVGKVTIDQVRTIAQEKLPDLNCTTIEAAMRIIAGTAANMGIDIDPPLLEPKKKQLLL
;
A
#
# COMPACT_ATOMS: atom_id res chain seq x y z
N MET A 1 -60.65 -9.70 9.41
CA MET A 1 -60.60 -8.39 8.74
C MET A 1 -59.12 -8.11 8.48
N ALA A 2 -58.59 -8.57 7.34
CA ALA A 2 -58.41 -7.77 6.09
C ALA A 2 -57.37 -6.65 6.33
N ALA A 3 -56.25 -6.50 5.60
CA ALA A 3 -55.90 -6.82 4.22
C ALA A 3 -54.34 -6.92 4.13
N THR A 4 -53.75 -7.94 3.49
CA THR A 4 -53.18 -7.90 2.12
C THR A 4 -52.65 -6.54 1.65
N ILE A 5 -51.39 -6.49 1.17
CA ILE A 5 -50.97 -5.97 -0.16
C ILE A 5 -49.43 -5.83 -0.20
N SER A 6 -48.79 -6.73 -0.95
CA SER A 6 -47.57 -6.43 -1.74
C SER A 6 -48.00 -5.72 -3.02
N PRO A 7 -47.19 -4.84 -3.65
CA PRO A 7 -46.61 -5.24 -4.95
C PRO A 7 -45.31 -4.51 -5.39
N SER A 8 -44.76 -5.00 -6.51
CA SER A 8 -43.83 -4.38 -7.49
C SER A 8 -42.36 -4.25 -7.07
N LEU A 9 -41.40 -5.03 -7.60
CA LEU A 9 -40.97 -5.24 -8.99
C LEU A 9 -40.85 -3.94 -9.79
N PHE A 10 -39.67 -3.32 -9.73
CA PHE A 10 -39.23 -2.38 -10.75
C PHE A 10 -37.81 -2.74 -11.21
N VAL A 11 -37.79 -3.43 -12.35
CA VAL A 11 -36.63 -3.74 -13.17
C VAL A 11 -36.48 -2.61 -14.17
N THR A 12 -35.36 -1.87 -14.15
CA THR A 12 -35.01 -0.96 -15.25
C THR A 12 -33.53 -1.09 -15.64
N ARG A 13 -33.33 -1.91 -16.68
CA ARG A 13 -32.47 -1.72 -17.85
C ARG A 13 -31.29 -0.74 -17.75
N LEU A 14 -30.09 -1.34 -17.82
CA LEU A 14 -28.87 -0.73 -18.34
C LEU A 14 -28.99 -0.44 -19.86
N PRO A 15 -28.54 0.73 -20.34
CA PRO A 15 -28.27 0.93 -21.76
C PRO A 15 -26.78 0.73 -22.08
N SER A 16 -26.52 -0.22 -22.98
CA SER A 16 -25.30 -0.36 -23.77
C SER A 16 -25.18 0.75 -24.83
N PRO A 17 -23.96 1.16 -25.20
CA PRO A 17 -23.70 1.51 -26.59
C PRO A 17 -22.51 0.75 -27.17
N SER A 18 -22.83 -0.06 -28.18
CA SER A 18 -21.95 -0.47 -29.27
C SER A 18 -21.51 0.74 -30.11
N HIS A 19 -20.27 0.75 -30.64
CA HIS A 19 -20.00 0.73 -32.09
C HIS A 19 -18.53 1.02 -32.47
N LYS A 20 -18.02 0.11 -33.34
CA LYS A 20 -17.13 0.32 -34.52
C LYS A 20 -15.64 0.65 -34.23
N ILE A 21 -14.71 -0.29 -34.45
CA ILE A 21 -14.11 -0.79 -35.74
C ILE A 21 -13.27 0.29 -36.44
N SER A 22 -11.95 0.10 -36.45
CA SER A 22 -11.12 0.29 -37.65
C SER A 22 -9.76 -0.40 -37.48
N ILE A 23 -9.63 -1.52 -38.19
CA ILE A 23 -8.41 -2.24 -38.53
C ILE A 23 -7.72 -1.45 -39.64
N LEU A 24 -6.38 -1.27 -39.59
CA LEU A 24 -5.56 -1.12 -40.79
C LEU A 24 -4.17 -1.77 -40.60
N PRO A 25 -3.56 -2.30 -41.68
CA PRO A 25 -2.54 -3.34 -41.61
C PRO A 25 -1.12 -2.86 -41.91
N SER A 26 -0.22 -3.82 -41.74
CA SER A 26 1.21 -3.88 -42.04
C SER A 26 1.63 -3.58 -43.49
N SER A 27 2.95 -3.30 -43.59
CA SER A 27 3.87 -3.49 -44.73
C SER A 27 3.85 -2.45 -45.86
N PHE A 28 5.03 -1.92 -46.20
CA PHE A 28 5.66 -2.03 -47.54
C PHE A 28 7.01 -1.26 -47.59
N LEU A 29 8.09 -1.97 -47.91
CA LEU A 29 9.37 -1.49 -48.49
C LEU A 29 9.30 -1.74 -50.02
N PRO A 30 10.02 -1.01 -50.91
CA PRO A 30 11.48 -1.17 -51.19
C PRO A 30 12.17 0.20 -51.51
N GLY A 31 13.48 0.44 -51.68
CA GLY A 31 14.65 -0.35 -52.06
C GLY A 31 15.06 -0.11 -53.52
N PHE A 32 16.04 0.77 -53.84
CA PHE A 32 16.77 0.89 -55.15
C PHE A 32 17.77 2.07 -55.08
N ASN A 33 18.82 2.24 -55.91
CA ASN A 33 20.02 1.47 -56.22
C ASN A 33 21.03 2.49 -56.86
N SER A 34 22.31 2.13 -56.93
CA SER A 34 23.35 2.59 -57.89
C SER A 34 24.27 3.81 -57.62
N THR A 35 25.55 3.44 -57.48
CA THR A 35 26.87 4.09 -57.74
C THR A 35 27.02 4.65 -59.19
N PRO A 36 28.06 5.43 -59.64
CA PRO A 36 29.50 5.18 -59.36
C PRO A 36 30.57 6.33 -59.41
N LYS A 37 31.74 5.98 -58.84
CA LYS A 37 33.17 6.24 -59.18
C LYS A 37 33.61 7.60 -59.76
N ILE A 38 34.74 8.13 -59.24
CA ILE A 38 35.99 8.40 -59.98
C ILE A 38 37.17 8.55 -59.00
N SER A 39 38.32 8.04 -59.43
CA SER A 39 39.63 7.91 -58.74
C SER A 39 40.61 8.95 -59.29
N PHE A 40 41.57 9.45 -58.50
CA PHE A 40 42.98 9.64 -58.92
C PHE A 40 43.90 9.82 -57.68
N ARG A 41 44.99 9.04 -57.63
CA ARG A 41 46.15 9.07 -56.71
C ARG A 41 47.30 9.89 -57.36
N PRO A 42 48.52 10.01 -56.78
CA PRO A 42 48.96 10.29 -55.40
C PRO A 42 50.07 11.38 -55.36
N LEU A 43 50.51 11.83 -54.18
CA LEU A 43 51.95 12.14 -53.96
C LEU A 43 52.31 12.19 -52.46
N LEU A 44 53.44 11.57 -52.16
CA LEU A 44 54.11 11.47 -50.86
C LEU A 44 54.57 12.83 -50.31
N HIS A 45 54.45 13.04 -49.00
CA HIS A 45 55.59 12.93 -48.07
C HIS A 45 55.23 13.39 -46.64
N ARG A 46 55.86 12.69 -45.69
CA ARG A 46 56.38 13.14 -44.39
C ARG A 46 55.42 13.56 -43.27
N GLU A 47 55.59 12.82 -42.17
CA GLU A 47 55.64 13.27 -40.77
C GLU A 47 54.46 14.09 -40.23
N CYS A 48 53.76 13.58 -39.22
CA CYS A 48 54.15 13.80 -37.82
C CYS A 48 53.14 13.09 -36.91
N SER A 49 53.64 12.33 -35.95
CA SER A 49 52.87 11.76 -34.85
C SER A 49 52.17 12.84 -34.03
N LEU A 50 51.01 12.48 -33.46
CA LEU A 50 50.18 13.18 -32.45
C LEU A 50 48.97 13.94 -33.02
N LEU A 51 47.80 13.28 -32.97
CA LEU A 51 46.51 13.94 -32.69
C LEU A 51 45.47 12.90 -32.24
N ARG A 52 44.79 13.23 -31.14
CA ARG A 52 43.74 12.47 -30.43
C ARG A 52 42.73 11.82 -31.39
N SER A 53 42.47 10.53 -31.21
CA SER A 53 41.29 9.88 -31.78
C SER A 53 40.01 10.55 -31.28
N PRO A 54 39.12 11.07 -32.14
CA PRO A 54 37.80 11.50 -31.71
C PRO A 54 37.00 10.25 -31.35
N ARG A 55 36.72 10.06 -30.05
CA ARG A 55 35.70 9.10 -29.64
C ARG A 55 34.37 9.63 -30.20
N PRO A 56 33.60 8.84 -30.97
CA PRO A 56 32.26 9.27 -31.35
C PRO A 56 31.46 9.48 -30.06
N PHE A 57 30.96 10.70 -29.86
CA PHE A 57 29.97 10.99 -28.83
C PHE A 57 28.69 10.24 -29.19
N ILE A 58 28.61 8.96 -28.81
CA ILE A 58 27.34 8.26 -28.74
C ILE A 58 26.58 8.95 -27.60
N VAL A 59 25.54 9.70 -27.96
CA VAL A 59 24.54 10.21 -27.02
C VAL A 59 23.90 8.99 -26.37
N LYS A 60 24.41 8.60 -25.20
CA LYS A 60 23.72 7.67 -24.31
C LYS A 60 22.37 8.31 -24.01
N ALA A 61 21.30 7.59 -24.35
CA ALA A 61 19.92 8.01 -24.23
C ALA A 61 19.67 8.96 -23.05
N MET A 62 19.09 10.11 -23.36
CA MET A 62 18.64 11.12 -22.41
C MET A 62 17.72 10.45 -21.38
N ALA A 63 18.19 10.32 -20.13
CA ALA A 63 17.38 9.79 -19.05
C ALA A 63 16.10 10.65 -18.93
N PRO A 64 14.89 10.06 -18.89
CA PRO A 64 13.67 10.83 -18.73
C PRO A 64 13.79 11.68 -17.47
N PRO A 65 13.34 12.96 -17.49
CA PRO A 65 13.47 13.84 -16.35
C PRO A 65 12.78 13.19 -15.15
N LYS A 66 13.57 12.79 -14.15
CA LYS A 66 13.06 12.29 -12.87
C LYS A 66 12.14 13.38 -12.34
N GLY A 67 10.84 13.09 -12.28
CA GLY A 67 9.83 14.04 -11.80
C GLY A 67 10.28 14.70 -10.50
N LYS A 68 10.08 16.01 -10.39
CA LYS A 68 10.49 16.81 -9.22
C LYS A 68 10.01 16.11 -7.95
N ALA A 69 10.94 15.81 -7.03
CA ALA A 69 10.59 15.27 -5.73
C ALA A 69 9.66 16.27 -5.03
N LYS A 70 8.40 15.88 -4.84
CA LYS A 70 7.41 16.73 -4.17
C LYS A 70 7.85 16.90 -2.72
N LYS A 71 8.04 18.15 -2.30
CA LYS A 71 8.37 18.46 -0.91
C LYS A 71 7.17 18.13 -0.02
N VAL A 72 7.46 17.50 1.11
CA VAL A 72 6.46 17.07 2.09
C VAL A 72 6.25 18.21 3.09
N VAL A 73 5.02 18.72 3.16
CA VAL A 73 4.61 19.78 4.11
C VAL A 73 4.44 19.19 5.51
N GLY A 74 3.91 17.97 5.59
CA GLY A 74 3.68 17.29 6.85
C GLY A 74 3.02 15.94 6.70
N VAL A 75 3.04 15.20 7.81
CA VAL A 75 2.43 13.87 7.93
C VAL A 75 1.37 13.92 9.02
N ILE A 76 0.17 13.42 8.71
CA ILE A 76 -0.97 13.36 9.63
C ILE A 76 -1.29 11.88 9.86
N LYS A 77 -1.50 11.49 11.11
CA LYS A 77 -1.90 10.12 11.48
C LYS A 77 -3.31 10.15 12.05
N LEU A 78 -4.22 9.40 11.44
CA LEU A 78 -5.61 9.28 11.89
C LEU A 78 -5.96 7.81 12.10
N ALA A 79 -6.88 7.53 13.01
CA ALA A 79 -7.48 6.22 13.19
C ALA A 79 -8.96 6.34 12.82
N LEU A 80 -9.39 5.62 11.78
CA LEU A 80 -10.75 5.69 11.26
C LEU A 80 -11.36 4.30 11.16
N ASP A 81 -12.67 4.22 11.27
CA ASP A 81 -13.41 2.99 11.05
C ASP A 81 -13.49 2.68 9.56
N ALA A 82 -13.23 1.41 9.24
CA ALA A 82 -13.32 0.86 7.91
C ALA A 82 -14.69 1.13 7.24
N GLY A 83 -14.67 1.77 6.08
CA GLY A 83 -15.86 2.05 5.27
C GLY A 83 -16.80 3.11 5.83
N LYS A 84 -16.45 3.74 6.97
CA LYS A 84 -17.27 4.76 7.65
C LYS A 84 -16.59 6.13 7.73
N ALA A 85 -15.69 6.45 6.79
CA ALA A 85 -15.08 7.78 6.76
C ALA A 85 -16.13 8.83 6.35
N THR A 86 -16.46 9.72 7.29
CA THR A 86 -17.31 10.88 7.07
C THR A 86 -16.52 12.16 7.37
N PRO A 87 -16.84 13.30 6.72
CA PRO A 87 -16.16 14.58 6.93
C PRO A 87 -16.47 15.23 8.30
N ALA A 88 -16.96 14.45 9.26
CA ALA A 88 -17.39 14.87 10.58
C ALA A 88 -16.24 15.47 11.43
N PRO A 89 -16.54 16.07 12.61
CA PRO A 89 -15.59 16.82 13.42
C PRO A 89 -14.26 16.15 13.83
N PRO A 90 -14.05 14.82 13.85
CA PRO A 90 -12.71 14.28 14.10
C PRO A 90 -11.79 14.35 12.86
N VAL A 91 -12.34 14.23 11.65
CA VAL A 91 -11.56 14.18 10.39
C VAL A 91 -11.39 15.58 9.80
N GLY A 92 -12.45 16.38 9.86
CA GLY A 92 -12.52 17.71 9.27
C GLY A 92 -11.44 18.68 9.77
N PRO A 93 -11.31 18.93 11.09
CA PRO A 93 -10.30 19.83 11.65
C PRO A 93 -8.86 19.33 11.41
N ALA A 94 -8.62 18.02 11.55
CA ALA A 94 -7.29 17.45 11.40
C ALA A 94 -6.74 17.62 9.97
N LEU A 95 -7.54 17.27 8.95
CA LEU A 95 -7.15 17.38 7.55
C LEU A 95 -7.31 18.79 6.98
N GLY A 96 -8.30 19.54 7.46
CA GLY A 96 -8.57 20.92 7.05
C GLY A 96 -7.42 21.86 7.39
N SER A 97 -6.77 21.67 8.54
CA SER A 97 -5.60 22.48 8.95
C SER A 97 -4.42 22.44 7.98
N LYS A 98 -4.30 21.38 7.17
CA LYS A 98 -3.23 21.19 6.18
C LYS A 98 -3.69 21.37 4.72
N GLY A 99 -4.95 21.75 4.51
CA GLY A 99 -5.49 22.04 3.18
C GLY A 99 -5.71 20.80 2.30
N VAL A 100 -5.93 19.63 2.89
CA VAL A 100 -6.22 18.37 2.18
C VAL A 100 -7.68 18.34 1.71
N ASN A 101 -7.95 17.79 0.53
CA ASN A 101 -9.31 17.59 0.04
C ASN A 101 -10.03 16.46 0.81
N ILE A 102 -10.79 16.84 1.84
CA ILE A 102 -11.47 15.94 2.77
C ILE A 102 -12.41 14.95 2.05
N MET A 103 -13.20 15.44 1.08
CA MET A 103 -14.17 14.62 0.36
C MET A 103 -13.51 13.57 -0.52
N ALA A 104 -12.41 13.93 -1.20
CA ALA A 104 -11.64 12.99 -2.01
C ALA A 104 -11.03 11.89 -1.13
N PHE A 105 -10.44 12.28 0.00
CA PHE A 105 -9.88 11.33 0.96
C PHE A 105 -10.94 10.34 1.49
N CYS A 106 -12.11 10.82 1.94
CA CYS A 106 -13.16 9.93 2.45
C CYS A 106 -13.62 8.89 1.41
N LYS A 107 -13.75 9.29 0.14
CA LYS A 107 -14.14 8.38 -0.97
C LYS A 107 -13.07 7.33 -1.23
N GLU A 108 -11.82 7.74 -1.39
CA GLU A 108 -10.69 6.84 -1.64
C GLU A 108 -10.45 5.87 -0.46
N TYR A 109 -10.59 6.38 0.77
CA TYR A 109 -10.44 5.57 1.98
C TYR A 109 -11.53 4.49 2.07
N ASN A 110 -12.80 4.85 1.84
CA ASN A 110 -13.90 3.89 1.88
C ASN A 110 -13.79 2.84 0.77
N ALA A 111 -13.33 3.23 -0.43
CA ALA A 111 -13.11 2.30 -1.54
C ALA A 111 -12.01 1.27 -1.22
N LYS A 112 -10.86 1.70 -0.70
CA LYS A 112 -9.75 0.81 -0.34
C LYS A 112 -10.04 -0.06 0.88
N THR A 113 -10.95 0.37 1.75
CA THR A 113 -11.19 -0.27 3.05
C THR A 113 -12.48 -1.11 3.05
N ALA A 114 -13.18 -1.20 1.92
CA ALA A 114 -14.43 -1.95 1.81
C ALA A 114 -14.29 -3.43 2.23
N GLU A 115 -13.14 -4.05 1.95
CA GLU A 115 -12.87 -5.46 2.27
C GLU A 115 -12.70 -5.72 3.78
N LYS A 116 -12.30 -4.71 4.55
CA LYS A 116 -11.98 -4.83 5.98
C LYS A 116 -13.01 -4.13 6.85
N ALA A 117 -14.28 -4.16 6.45
CA ALA A 117 -15.38 -3.50 7.15
C ALA A 117 -15.45 -3.93 8.63
N GLY A 118 -15.65 -2.96 9.53
CA GLY A 118 -15.77 -3.22 10.97
C GLY A 118 -14.46 -3.28 11.76
N TYR A 119 -13.32 -2.90 11.17
CA TYR A 119 -12.06 -2.70 11.88
C TYR A 119 -11.67 -1.21 11.91
N VAL A 120 -10.97 -0.78 12.97
CA VAL A 120 -10.32 0.53 13.01
C VAL A 120 -9.00 0.42 12.25
N ILE A 121 -8.87 1.16 11.15
CA ILE A 121 -7.64 1.17 10.34
C ILE A 121 -6.90 2.49 10.52
N PRO A 122 -5.68 2.46 11.07
CA PRO A 122 -4.82 3.63 11.12
C PRO A 122 -4.30 3.98 9.72
N VAL A 123 -4.35 5.26 9.41
CA VAL A 123 -3.92 5.81 8.13
C VAL A 123 -2.87 6.90 8.35
N GLU A 124 -1.82 6.84 7.56
CA GLU A 124 -0.77 7.85 7.52
C GLU A 124 -0.92 8.63 6.22
N ILE A 125 -1.16 9.93 6.34
CA ILE A 125 -1.45 10.84 5.23
C ILE A 125 -0.25 11.77 5.10
N THR A 126 0.39 11.74 3.95
CA THR A 126 1.48 12.63 3.59
C THR A 126 0.93 13.75 2.70
N VAL A 127 1.09 14.99 3.16
CA VAL A 127 0.65 16.19 2.45
C VAL A 127 1.85 16.83 1.76
N TYR A 128 1.69 17.17 0.49
CA TYR A 128 2.69 17.85 -0.33
C TYR A 128 2.37 19.35 -0.50
N ASP A 129 3.36 20.13 -0.95
CA ASP A 129 3.25 21.59 -1.13
C ASP A 129 2.11 22.00 -2.10
N ASP A 130 1.79 21.13 -3.06
CA ASP A 130 0.74 21.33 -4.07
C ASP A 130 -0.67 21.02 -3.55
N LYS A 131 -0.84 20.80 -2.22
CA LYS A 131 -2.08 20.32 -1.58
C LYS A 131 -2.53 18.94 -2.05
N SER A 132 -1.73 18.26 -2.87
CA SER A 132 -1.95 16.85 -3.15
C SER A 132 -1.57 16.04 -1.92
N PHE A 133 -2.24 14.91 -1.74
CA PHE A 133 -2.00 14.02 -0.62
C PHE A 133 -1.80 12.61 -1.16
N THR A 134 -0.95 11.85 -0.47
CA THR A 134 -0.88 10.40 -0.59
C THR A 134 -1.15 9.83 0.78
N PHE A 135 -1.74 8.63 0.83
CA PHE A 135 -1.97 7.96 2.10
C PHE A 135 -1.65 6.49 2.01
N VAL A 136 -1.09 5.99 3.10
CA VAL A 136 -0.76 4.58 3.29
C VAL A 136 -1.70 4.05 4.37
N LEU A 137 -2.47 3.02 4.01
CA LEU A 137 -3.27 2.26 4.97
C LEU A 137 -2.34 1.29 5.68
N LYS A 138 -2.34 1.34 7.01
CA LYS A 138 -1.70 0.32 7.82
C LYS A 138 -2.70 -0.78 8.14
N THR A 139 -2.24 -1.87 8.71
CA THR A 139 -3.11 -2.93 9.21
C THR A 139 -3.79 -2.50 10.50
N PRO A 140 -4.96 -3.10 10.80
CA PRO A 140 -5.66 -2.84 12.06
C PRO A 140 -4.77 -3.20 13.27
N PRO A 141 -5.00 -2.55 14.42
CA PRO A 141 -4.21 -2.79 15.62
C PRO A 141 -4.33 -4.25 16.05
N ALA A 142 -3.19 -4.84 16.45
CA ALA A 142 -3.13 -6.24 16.88
C ALA A 142 -4.06 -6.53 18.06
N SER A 143 -4.30 -5.53 18.92
CA SER A 143 -5.25 -5.62 20.02
C SER A 143 -6.66 -5.96 19.54
N VAL A 144 -7.15 -5.27 18.51
CA VAL A 144 -8.52 -5.51 17.99
C VAL A 144 -8.60 -6.85 17.26
N LEU A 145 -7.55 -7.25 16.54
CA LEU A 145 -7.48 -8.55 15.89
C LEU A 145 -7.54 -9.70 16.91
N LEU A 146 -6.78 -9.61 17.99
CA LEU A 146 -6.75 -10.60 19.06
C LEU A 146 -8.04 -10.63 19.88
N LEU A 147 -8.64 -9.48 20.17
CA LEU A 147 -9.94 -9.40 20.85
C LEU A 147 -11.04 -10.10 20.03
N LYS A 148 -11.06 -9.89 18.71
CA LYS A 148 -11.99 -10.60 17.81
C LYS A 148 -11.70 -12.09 17.73
N ALA A 149 -10.43 -12.50 17.67
CA ALA A 149 -10.06 -13.92 17.65
C ALA A 149 -10.41 -14.64 18.96
N ALA A 150 -10.30 -13.95 20.10
CA ALA A 150 -10.67 -14.45 21.41
C ALA A 150 -12.18 -14.34 21.72
N GLY A 151 -12.94 -13.57 20.94
CA GLY A 151 -14.35 -13.30 21.18
C GLY A 151 -14.61 -12.41 22.41
N VAL A 152 -13.66 -11.56 22.80
CA VAL A 152 -13.74 -10.72 24.00
C VAL A 152 -13.81 -9.25 23.59
N GLU A 153 -14.68 -8.47 24.24
CA GLU A 153 -14.85 -7.04 23.91
C GLU A 153 -13.77 -6.14 24.52
N LYS A 154 -13.26 -6.48 25.71
CA LYS A 154 -12.32 -5.67 26.49
C LYS A 154 -11.16 -6.51 27.00
N GLY A 155 -9.95 -5.95 26.95
CA GLY A 155 -8.76 -6.57 27.55
C GLY A 155 -8.82 -6.59 29.08
N SER A 156 -7.93 -7.37 29.69
CA SER A 156 -7.78 -7.44 31.14
C SER A 156 -7.28 -6.13 31.74
N LYS A 157 -7.81 -5.75 32.90
CA LYS A 157 -7.28 -4.64 33.70
C LYS A 157 -5.94 -5.01 34.35
N GLU A 158 -5.76 -6.30 34.65
CA GLU A 158 -4.55 -6.86 35.29
C GLU A 158 -4.05 -8.07 34.49
N PRO A 159 -3.31 -7.85 33.39
CA PRO A 159 -2.95 -8.89 32.41
C PRO A 159 -2.23 -10.11 32.98
N LYS A 160 -1.46 -9.94 34.08
CA LYS A 160 -0.69 -11.01 34.71
C LYS A 160 -1.50 -11.84 35.70
N LEU A 161 -2.57 -11.27 36.27
CA LEU A 161 -3.37 -11.89 37.32
C LEU A 161 -4.68 -12.44 36.75
N GLN A 162 -5.37 -11.65 35.93
CA GLN A 162 -6.65 -11.99 35.35
C GLN A 162 -6.51 -12.21 33.85
N LYS A 163 -6.73 -13.46 33.43
CA LYS A 163 -6.70 -13.85 32.02
C LYS A 163 -8.13 -13.85 31.47
N VAL A 164 -8.34 -13.12 30.39
CA VAL A 164 -9.68 -12.84 29.83
C VAL A 164 -10.03 -13.70 28.61
N GLY A 165 -9.06 -14.42 28.04
CA GLY A 165 -9.30 -15.28 26.89
C GLY A 165 -8.10 -16.12 26.50
N LYS A 166 -8.33 -17.02 25.55
CA LYS A 166 -7.32 -17.93 24.98
C LYS A 166 -7.39 -17.89 23.46
N VAL A 167 -6.23 -17.96 22.80
CA VAL A 167 -6.10 -17.93 21.33
C VAL A 167 -5.17 -19.06 20.90
N THR A 168 -5.47 -19.73 19.78
CA THR A 168 -4.62 -20.80 19.24
C THR A 168 -3.46 -20.24 18.42
N ILE A 169 -2.38 -21.02 18.28
CA ILE A 169 -1.24 -20.64 17.43
C ILE A 169 -1.65 -20.35 15.98
N ASP A 170 -2.62 -21.08 15.44
CA ASP A 170 -3.08 -20.90 14.05
C ASP A 170 -3.73 -19.54 13.84
N GLN A 171 -4.51 -19.08 14.81
CA GLN A 171 -5.10 -17.74 14.81
C GLN A 171 -4.00 -16.67 14.90
N VAL A 172 -3.01 -16.87 15.77
CA VAL A 172 -1.86 -15.97 15.89
C VAL A 172 -1.07 -15.90 14.58
N ARG A 173 -0.88 -17.03 13.89
CA ARG A 173 -0.18 -17.10 12.61
C ARG A 173 -0.94 -16.35 11.51
N THR A 174 -2.25 -16.50 11.45
CA THR A 174 -3.12 -15.78 10.50
C THR A 174 -3.04 -14.27 10.73
N ILE A 175 -3.18 -13.84 11.99
CA ILE A 175 -3.03 -12.42 12.38
C ILE A 175 -1.63 -11.89 12.04
N ALA A 176 -0.59 -12.70 12.25
CA ALA A 176 0.78 -12.31 11.94
C ALA A 176 1.00 -12.15 10.43
N GLN A 177 0.38 -12.99 9.59
CA GLN A 177 0.44 -12.86 8.13
C GLN A 177 -0.28 -11.59 7.65
N GLU A 178 -1.47 -11.32 8.18
CA GLU A 178 -2.21 -10.11 7.84
C GLU A 178 -1.46 -8.84 8.22
N LYS A 179 -0.75 -8.87 9.36
CA LYS A 179 0.00 -7.72 9.90
C LYS A 179 1.45 -7.62 9.40
N LEU A 180 1.95 -8.64 8.72
CA LEU A 180 3.32 -8.72 8.20
C LEU A 180 3.78 -7.46 7.43
N PRO A 181 2.99 -6.83 6.54
CA PRO A 181 3.47 -5.67 5.77
C PRO A 181 3.79 -4.43 6.62
N ASP A 182 3.28 -4.35 7.85
CA ASP A 182 3.56 -3.23 8.78
C ASP A 182 4.62 -3.57 9.84
N LEU A 183 5.05 -4.82 9.93
CA LEU A 183 6.05 -5.26 10.88
C LEU A 183 7.44 -5.23 10.26
N ASN A 184 8.42 -4.79 11.02
CA ASN A 184 9.83 -4.78 10.63
C ASN A 184 10.51 -6.14 10.89
N CYS A 185 9.83 -7.26 10.63
CA CYS A 185 10.37 -8.60 10.90
C CYS A 185 10.73 -9.33 9.60
N THR A 186 11.78 -10.15 9.67
CA THR A 186 12.27 -10.96 8.54
C THR A 186 11.61 -12.32 8.45
N THR A 187 11.13 -12.88 9.58
CA THR A 187 10.51 -14.21 9.65
C THR A 187 9.11 -14.16 10.25
N ILE A 188 8.25 -15.10 9.85
CA ILE A 188 6.88 -15.23 10.37
C ILE A 188 6.90 -15.57 11.87
N GLU A 189 7.87 -16.38 12.33
CA GLU A 189 8.02 -16.71 13.75
C GLU A 189 8.29 -15.46 14.61
N ALA A 190 9.11 -14.52 14.11
CA ALA A 190 9.34 -13.26 14.79
C ALA A 190 8.05 -12.42 14.85
N ALA A 191 7.26 -12.40 13.77
CA ALA A 191 5.94 -11.77 13.78
C ALA A 191 5.02 -12.39 14.84
N MET A 192 4.97 -13.73 14.91
CA MET A 192 4.15 -14.45 15.89
C MET A 192 4.56 -14.13 17.33
N ARG A 193 5.86 -13.98 17.62
CA ARG A 193 6.35 -13.56 18.95
C ARG A 193 5.92 -12.13 19.30
N ILE A 194 5.90 -11.20 18.34
CA ILE A 194 5.42 -9.83 18.54
C ILE A 194 3.92 -9.82 18.89
N ILE A 195 3.12 -10.61 18.15
CA ILE A 195 1.69 -10.76 18.43
C ILE A 195 1.47 -11.42 19.79
N ALA A 196 2.28 -12.43 20.14
CA ALA A 196 2.21 -13.10 21.43
C ALA A 196 2.49 -12.16 22.61
N GLY A 197 3.47 -11.26 22.46
CA GLY A 197 3.72 -10.22 23.47
C GLY A 197 2.52 -9.27 23.64
N THR A 198 1.82 -8.97 22.54
CA THR A 198 0.61 -8.13 22.58
C THR A 198 -0.54 -8.85 23.29
N ALA A 199 -0.73 -10.15 23.03
CA ALA A 199 -1.74 -10.98 23.71
C ALA A 199 -1.49 -11.04 25.22
N ALA A 200 -0.24 -11.26 25.63
CA ALA A 200 0.16 -11.29 27.04
C ALA A 200 -0.08 -9.94 27.73
N ASN A 201 0.14 -8.81 27.04
CA ASN A 201 -0.14 -7.47 27.58
C ASN A 201 -1.65 -7.20 27.78
N MET A 202 -2.53 -7.96 27.12
CA MET A 202 -3.98 -7.84 27.27
C MET A 202 -4.58 -8.91 28.20
N GLY A 203 -3.76 -9.84 28.70
CA GLY A 203 -4.23 -10.98 29.50
C GLY A 203 -4.90 -12.06 28.66
N ILE A 204 -4.47 -12.22 27.41
CA ILE A 204 -4.91 -13.32 26.54
C ILE A 204 -3.78 -14.36 26.49
N ASP A 205 -4.13 -15.60 26.85
CA ASP A 205 -3.21 -16.74 26.78
C ASP A 205 -3.13 -17.31 25.38
N ILE A 206 -1.97 -17.87 25.03
CA ILE A 206 -1.75 -18.57 23.77
C ILE A 206 -1.39 -20.02 24.07
N ASP A 207 -2.14 -20.93 23.45
CA ASP A 207 -1.93 -22.36 23.58
C ASP A 207 -1.45 -22.95 22.23
N PRO A 208 -0.27 -23.62 22.15
CA PRO A 208 0.81 -23.67 23.14
C PRO A 208 1.64 -22.36 23.27
N PRO A 209 2.35 -22.16 24.39
CA PRO A 209 3.08 -20.93 24.66
C PRO A 209 4.31 -20.76 23.75
N LEU A 210 4.29 -19.72 22.91
CA LEU A 210 5.41 -19.34 22.03
C LEU A 210 6.51 -18.53 22.71
N LEU A 211 6.19 -17.94 23.87
CA LEU A 211 7.13 -17.16 24.67
C LEU A 211 7.50 -17.98 25.90
N GLU A 212 8.75 -18.39 25.98
CA GLU A 212 9.27 -18.97 27.21
C GLU A 212 9.29 -17.88 28.29
N PRO A 213 8.63 -18.08 29.45
CA PRO A 213 8.74 -17.15 30.55
C PRO A 213 10.20 -17.14 31.00
N LYS A 214 10.86 -15.98 30.96
CA LYS A 214 12.19 -15.82 31.55
C LYS A 214 12.08 -16.13 33.04
N LYS A 215 12.48 -17.35 33.43
CA LYS A 215 12.68 -17.71 34.84
C LYS A 215 13.81 -16.81 35.35
N LYS A 216 13.47 -15.81 36.16
CA LYS A 216 14.47 -15.14 36.97
C LYS A 216 15.01 -16.21 37.92
N GLN A 217 16.20 -16.74 37.64
CA GLN A 217 16.96 -17.47 38.65
C GLN A 217 17.21 -16.45 39.76
N LEU A 218 16.48 -16.61 40.86
CA LEU A 218 16.81 -15.94 42.10
C LEU A 218 18.15 -16.54 42.52
N LEU A 219 19.24 -15.82 42.26
CA LEU A 219 20.53 -16.08 42.89
C LEU A 219 20.34 -15.73 44.37
N LEU A 220 20.08 -16.78 45.15
CA LEU A 220 20.09 -16.77 46.62
C LEU A 220 21.54 -16.77 47.12
#